data_AF-A0A2A9P055-F1
#
_entry.id   AF-A0A2A9P055-F1
#
_cell.length_a   1.000
_cell.length_b   1.000
_cell.length_c   1.000
_cell.angle_alpha   90.00
_cell.angle_beta   90.00
_cell.angle_gamma   90.00
#
_symmetry.space_group_name_H-M   'P 1'
#
loop_
_entity.id
_entity.type
_entity.pdbx_description
1 polymer ?
#
loop_
_entity_poly.entity_id
_entity_poly.type
_entity_poly.pdbx_seq_one_letter_code
_entity_poly.pdbx_strand_id
1 'polypeptide(L)'
;TNYVHSAQEQKHIRECLLNAKRDLQHADDEIARFELEKITLNDKITRYQTAISPIKNVPPEAMHVIFDFFIEEAMTVPVDVEDPRLILGRVCSQWRQIVQNTPGFWTDIH
;
A
#
# COMPACT_ATOMS: atom_id res chain seq x y z
N THR A 1 39.54 17.79 -40.36
CA THR A 1 40.89 18.25 -39.96
C THR A 1 41.14 17.70 -38.57
N ASN A 2 41.98 16.66 -38.43
CA ASN A 2 42.21 16.00 -37.13
C ASN A 2 43.06 16.91 -36.25
N TYR A 3 42.42 17.68 -35.38
CA TYR A 3 43.10 18.44 -34.33
C TYR A 3 43.62 17.46 -33.29
N VAL A 4 44.93 17.20 -33.32
CA VAL A 4 45.59 16.31 -32.37
C VAL A 4 45.90 17.13 -31.11
N HIS A 5 45.13 16.90 -30.06
CA HIS A 5 45.36 17.50 -28.75
C HIS A 5 46.78 17.19 -28.25
N SER A 6 47.45 18.20 -27.71
CA SER A 6 48.76 18.01 -27.07
C SER A 6 48.64 17.06 -25.86
N ALA A 7 49.73 16.40 -25.48
CA ALA A 7 49.74 15.48 -24.33
C ALA A 7 49.22 16.12 -23.03
N GLN A 8 49.43 17.43 -22.86
CA GLN A 8 48.98 18.20 -21.70
C GLN A 8 47.47 18.47 -21.74
N GLU A 9 46.92 18.84 -22.91
CA GLU A 9 45.47 18.97 -23.10
C GLU A 9 44.76 17.64 -22.89
N GLN A 10 45.31 16.54 -23.41
CA GLN A 10 44.75 15.21 -23.19
C GLN A 10 44.74 14.81 -21.71
N LYS A 11 45.76 15.18 -20.94
CA LYS A 11 45.81 14.94 -19.49
C LYS A 11 44.71 15.74 -18.78
N HIS A 12 44.58 17.02 -19.11
CA HIS A 12 43.56 17.89 -18.51
C HIS A 12 42.14 17.40 -18.83
N ILE A 13 41.87 17.02 -20.08
CA ILE A 13 40.57 16.45 -20.49
C ILE A 13 40.27 15.17 -19.70
N ARG A 14 41.26 14.29 -19.49
CA ARG A 14 41.07 13.07 -18.69
C ARG A 14 40.75 13.37 -17.23
N GLU A 15 41.41 14.36 -16.63
CA GLU A 15 41.13 14.80 -15.26
C GLU A 15 39.71 15.36 -15.14
N CYS A 16 39.30 16.23 -16.07
CA CYS A 16 37.94 16.76 -16.12
C CYS A 16 36.89 15.65 -16.29
N LEU A 17 37.16 14.66 -17.16
CA LEU A 17 36.28 13.52 -17.35
C LEU A 17 36.14 12.67 -16.07
N LEU A 18 37.24 12.44 -15.35
CA LEU A 18 37.22 11.70 -14.08
C LEU A 18 36.42 12.43 -13.01
N ASN A 19 36.56 13.76 -12.93
CA ASN A 19 35.78 14.57 -11.99
C ASN A 19 34.29 14.55 -12.34
N ALA A 20 33.94 14.77 -13.61
CA ALA A 20 32.54 14.71 -14.05
C ALA A 20 31.89 13.33 -13.78
N LYS A 21 32.64 12.24 -13.95
CA LYS A 21 32.16 10.89 -13.59
C LYS A 21 31.94 10.73 -12.09
N ARG A 22 32.80 11.31 -11.26
CA ARG A 22 32.65 11.28 -9.79
C ARG A 22 31.42 12.06 -9.36
N ASP A 23 31.22 13.25 -9.93
CA ASP A 23 30.06 14.10 -9.63
C ASP A 23 28.76 13.42 -10.05
N LEU A 24 28.75 12.74 -11.21
CA LEU A 24 27.62 11.93 -11.65
C LEU A 24 27.32 10.79 -10.67
N GLN A 25 28.35 10.02 -10.27
CA GLN A 25 28.17 8.93 -9.30
C GLN A 25 27.62 9.45 -7.97
N HIS A 26 28.11 10.60 -7.49
CA HIS A 26 27.60 11.21 -6.27
C HIS A 26 26.12 11.59 -6.40
N ALA A 27 25.72 12.18 -7.53
CA ALA A 27 24.32 12.50 -7.79
C ALA A 27 23.44 11.23 -7.85
N ASP A 28 23.93 10.16 -8.47
CA ASP A 28 23.22 8.86 -8.51
C ASP A 28 23.02 8.28 -7.10
N ASP A 29 24.05 8.36 -6.24
CA ASP A 29 23.97 7.90 -4.86
C ASP A 29 22.95 8.72 -4.04
N GLU A 30 22.89 10.04 -4.25
CA GLU A 30 21.89 10.89 -3.62
C GLU A 30 20.47 10.59 -4.09
N ILE A 31 20.28 10.35 -5.40
CA ILE A 31 18.99 9.93 -5.95
C ILE A 31 18.54 8.63 -5.28
N ALA A 32 19.41 7.62 -5.22
CA ALA A 32 19.08 6.34 -4.58
C ALA A 32 18.69 6.51 -3.11
N ARG A 33 19.39 7.39 -2.37
CA ARG A 33 19.06 7.72 -0.98
C ARG A 33 17.66 8.35 -0.87
N PHE A 34 17.35 9.34 -1.72
CA PHE A 34 16.04 9.99 -1.71
C PHE A 34 14.91 9.07 -2.14
N GLU A 35 15.15 8.14 -3.06
CA GLU A 35 14.16 7.12 -3.44
C GLU A 35 13.82 6.20 -2.25
N LEU A 36 14.83 5.76 -1.48
CA LEU A 36 14.60 4.97 -0.27
C LEU A 36 13.84 5.74 0.80
N GLU A 37 14.17 7.02 1.00
CA GLU A 37 13.47 7.91 1.92
C GLU A 37 12.00 8.09 1.50
N LYS A 38 11.75 8.30 0.20
CA LYS A 38 10.41 8.38 -0.37
C LYS A 38 9.59 7.11 -0.12
N ILE A 39 10.17 5.92 -0.33
CA ILE A 39 9.50 4.65 -0.04
C ILE A 39 9.11 4.59 1.45
N THR A 40 10.05 4.91 2.33
CA THR A 40 9.83 4.89 3.79
C THR A 40 8.73 5.87 4.23
N LEU A 41 8.70 7.07 3.67
CA LEU A 41 7.68 8.07 3.98
C LEU A 41 6.30 7.65 3.45
N ASN A 42 6.23 7.06 2.26
CA ASN A 42 4.97 6.54 1.72
C ASN A 42 4.39 5.39 2.57
N ASP A 43 5.24 4.50 3.08
CA ASP A 43 4.80 3.47 4.03
C ASP A 43 4.21 4.10 5.30
N LYS A 44 4.90 5.09 5.88
CA LYS A 44 4.39 5.82 7.06
C LYS A 44 3.05 6.50 6.79
N ILE A 45 2.91 7.20 5.66
CA ILE A 45 1.66 7.86 5.26
C ILE A 45 0.53 6.84 5.14
N THR A 46 0.76 5.74 4.42
CA THR A 46 -0.21 4.66 4.24
C THR A 46 -0.66 4.09 5.59
N ARG A 47 0.28 3.86 6.50
CA ARG A 47 -0.01 3.35 7.86
C ARG A 47 -0.84 4.32 8.67
N TYR A 48 -0.53 5.62 8.64
CA TYR A 48 -1.30 6.63 9.35
C TYR A 48 -2.70 6.80 8.76
N GLN A 49 -2.84 6.87 7.44
CA GLN A 49 -4.15 6.89 6.77
C GLN A 49 -4.99 5.66 7.14
N THR A 50 -4.37 4.49 7.14
CA THR A 50 -5.01 3.24 7.54
C THR A 50 -5.42 3.26 9.01
N ALA A 51 -4.65 3.89 9.89
CA ALA A 51 -4.97 4.00 11.31
C ALA A 51 -6.12 4.98 11.60
N ILE A 52 -6.18 6.11 10.89
CA ILE A 52 -7.23 7.13 11.07
C ILE A 52 -8.45 6.91 10.17
N SER A 53 -8.44 5.87 9.33
CA SER A 53 -9.54 5.56 8.42
C SER A 53 -10.87 5.54 9.18
N PRO A 54 -11.91 6.25 8.70
CA PRO A 54 -13.19 6.38 9.40
C PRO A 54 -13.76 5.03 9.83
N ILE A 55 -13.60 4.01 9.00
CA ILE A 55 -14.13 2.65 9.22
C ILE A 55 -13.60 1.98 10.49
N LYS A 56 -12.40 2.36 10.97
CA LYS A 56 -11.82 1.83 12.21
C LYS A 56 -12.33 2.53 13.46
N ASN A 57 -12.92 3.71 13.29
CA ASN A 57 -13.50 4.50 14.38
C ASN A 57 -15.01 4.32 14.49
N VAL A 58 -15.63 3.55 13.58
CA VAL A 58 -17.04 3.20 13.68
C VAL A 58 -17.21 2.22 14.85
N PRO A 59 -18.10 2.53 15.83
CA PRO A 59 -18.41 1.61 16.90
C PRO A 59 -18.93 0.26 16.35
N PRO A 60 -18.59 -0.88 16.97
CA PRO A 60 -19.08 -2.19 16.55
C PRO A 60 -20.61 -2.26 16.40
N GLU A 61 -21.36 -1.52 17.21
CA GLU A 61 -22.82 -1.45 17.18
C GLU A 61 -23.33 -0.79 15.90
N ALA A 62 -22.68 0.31 15.46
CA ALA A 62 -23.04 0.96 14.20
C ALA A 62 -22.66 0.08 13.00
N MET A 63 -21.53 -0.63 13.07
CA MET A 63 -21.16 -1.63 12.06
C MET A 63 -22.17 -2.77 11.98
N HIS A 64 -22.66 -3.25 13.13
CA HIS A 64 -23.68 -4.30 13.19
C HIS A 64 -24.96 -3.88 12.46
N VAL A 65 -25.46 -2.68 12.74
CA VAL A 65 -26.66 -2.14 12.08
C VAL A 65 -26.48 -2.08 10.57
N ILE A 66 -25.30 -1.65 10.08
CA ILE A 66 -25.01 -1.64 8.65
C ILE A 66 -25.02 -3.07 8.07
N PHE A 67 -24.49 -4.05 8.80
CA PHE A 67 -24.47 -5.44 8.36
C PHE A 67 -25.87 -6.05 8.38
N ASP A 68 -26.72 -5.73 9.35
CA ASP A 68 -28.13 -6.15 9.37
C ASP A 68 -28.86 -5.70 8.10
N PHE A 69 -28.64 -4.46 7.64
CA PHE A 69 -29.20 -3.95 6.38
C PHE A 69 -28.59 -4.59 5.12
N PHE A 70 -27.43 -5.24 5.24
CA PHE A 70 -26.77 -5.87 4.09
C PHE A 70 -27.07 -7.37 4.00
N ILE A 71 -27.27 -8.01 5.15
CA ILE A 71 -27.62 -9.43 5.29
C ILE A 71 -29.15 -9.52 5.43
N GLU A 72 -29.88 -9.06 4.41
CA GLU A 72 -31.36 -9.11 4.39
C GLU A 72 -31.89 -10.49 3.99
N GLU A 73 -31.07 -11.32 3.34
CA GLU A 73 -31.47 -12.61 2.76
C GLU A 73 -31.07 -13.80 3.64
N ALA A 74 -32.00 -14.75 3.76
CA ALA A 74 -31.74 -16.05 4.39
C ALA A 74 -30.60 -16.78 3.68
N MET A 75 -29.82 -17.53 4.45
CA MET A 75 -28.72 -18.33 3.91
C MET A 75 -29.27 -19.50 3.11
N THR A 76 -28.92 -19.59 1.83
CA THR A 76 -29.17 -20.81 1.05
C THR A 76 -28.02 -21.77 1.22
N VAL A 77 -28.29 -23.07 1.39
CA VAL A 77 -27.27 -24.13 1.45
C VAL A 77 -27.31 -24.96 0.15
N PRO A 78 -26.18 -25.14 -0.56
CA PRO A 78 -24.81 -24.73 -0.22
C PRO A 78 -24.59 -23.21 -0.30
N VAL A 79 -23.76 -22.68 0.60
CA VAL A 79 -23.49 -21.23 0.71
C VAL A 79 -22.75 -20.74 -0.52
N ASP A 80 -23.29 -19.71 -1.18
CA ASP A 80 -22.66 -19.03 -2.31
C ASP A 80 -21.39 -18.30 -1.84
N VAL A 81 -20.35 -18.26 -2.67
CA VAL A 81 -19.14 -17.48 -2.40
C VAL A 81 -19.40 -15.98 -2.35
N GLU A 82 -20.50 -15.52 -2.96
CA GLU A 82 -21.02 -14.16 -2.94
C GLU A 82 -22.03 -13.91 -1.80
N ASP A 83 -22.19 -14.85 -0.86
CA ASP A 83 -23.03 -14.63 0.31
C ASP A 83 -22.56 -13.39 1.11
N PRO A 84 -23.46 -12.46 1.47
CA PRO A 84 -23.12 -11.23 2.18
C PRO A 84 -22.26 -11.44 3.43
N ARG A 85 -22.50 -12.50 4.21
CA ARG A 85 -21.73 -12.83 5.41
C ARG A 85 -20.27 -13.14 5.06
N LEU A 86 -20.05 -13.87 3.97
CA LEU A 86 -18.72 -14.23 3.49
C LEU A 86 -18.00 -13.03 2.89
N ILE A 87 -18.70 -12.20 2.11
CA ILE A 87 -18.15 -10.96 1.54
C ILE A 87 -17.66 -10.04 2.66
N LEU A 88 -18.52 -9.75 3.64
CA LEU A 88 -18.18 -8.88 4.78
C LEU A 88 -16.99 -9.45 5.59
N GLY A 89 -16.95 -10.76 5.81
CA GLY A 89 -15.85 -11.43 6.51
C GLY A 89 -14.49 -11.40 5.80
N ARG A 90 -14.44 -11.06 4.51
CA ARG A 90 -13.20 -10.94 3.73
C ARG A 90 -12.58 -9.53 3.78
N VAL A 91 -13.34 -8.51 4.20
CA VAL A 91 -12.89 -7.11 4.18
C VAL A 91 -11.74 -6.84 5.16
N CYS A 92 -11.93 -7.15 6.45
CA CYS A 92 -10.88 -7.04 7.45
C CYS A 92 -11.16 -7.94 8.66
N SER A 93 -10.19 -8.08 9.57
CA SER A 93 -10.33 -8.91 10.77
C SER A 93 -11.46 -8.44 11.70
N GLN A 94 -11.67 -7.12 11.84
CA GLN A 94 -12.73 -6.56 12.67
C GLN A 94 -14.12 -6.92 12.12
N TRP A 95 -14.33 -6.77 10.81
CA TRP A 95 -15.60 -7.12 10.16
C TRP A 95 -15.89 -8.61 10.28
N ARG A 96 -14.86 -9.45 10.06
CA ARG A 96 -14.96 -10.90 10.28
C ARG A 96 -15.38 -11.25 11.70
N GLN A 97 -14.78 -10.60 12.70
CA GLN A 97 -15.14 -10.83 14.10
C GLN A 97 -16.60 -10.46 14.38
N ILE A 98 -17.09 -9.34 13.85
CA ILE A 98 -18.49 -8.94 14.01
C ILE A 98 -19.41 -9.99 13.39
N VAL A 99 -19.17 -10.36 12.12
CA VAL A 99 -20.01 -11.35 11.42
C VAL A 99 -20.00 -12.71 12.13
N GLN A 100 -18.85 -13.17 12.63
CA GLN A 100 -18.74 -14.45 13.33
C GLN A 100 -19.38 -14.43 14.73
N ASN A 101 -19.27 -13.31 15.44
CA ASN A 101 -19.76 -13.17 16.81
C ASN A 101 -21.21 -12.69 16.91
N THR A 102 -21.90 -12.49 15.78
CA THR A 102 -23.34 -12.22 15.72
C THR A 102 -24.06 -13.49 15.27
N PRO A 103 -24.61 -14.31 16.20
CA PRO A 103 -25.32 -15.53 15.85
C PRO A 103 -26.53 -15.29 14.94
N GLY A 104 -27.21 -14.13 15.08
CA GLY A 104 -28.38 -13.78 14.29
C GLY A 104 -28.15 -13.78 12.77
N PHE A 105 -26.92 -13.53 12.31
CA PHE A 105 -26.58 -13.61 10.90
C PHE A 105 -26.62 -15.04 10.34
N TRP A 106 -26.54 -16.07 11.19
CA TRP A 106 -26.40 -17.47 10.80
C TRP A 106 -27.62 -18.32 11.12
N THR A 107 -28.70 -17.73 11.65
CA THR A 107 -29.87 -18.48 12.13
C THR A 107 -30.94 -18.71 11.08
N ASP A 108 -31.02 -17.87 10.04
CA ASP A 108 -32.03 -17.98 9.00
C ASP A 108 -31.47 -18.73 7.78
N ILE A 109 -31.86 -20.00 7.62
CA ILE A 109 -31.32 -20.94 6.63
C ILE A 109 -32.48 -21.56 5.85
N HIS A 110 -32.37 -21.55 4.51
CA HIS A 110 -33.31 -22.14 3.56
C HIS A 110 -32.69 -23.29 2.77
#